data_AF-A0A2S5ECT0-F1
#
_entry.id   AF-A0A2S5ECT0-F1
#
_cell.length_a   1.000
_cell.length_b   1.000
_cell.length_c   1.000
_cell.angle_alpha   90.00
_cell.angle_beta   90.00
_cell.angle_gamma   90.00
#
_symmetry.space_group_name_H-M   'P 1'
#
loop_
_entity.id
_entity.type
_entity.pdbx_description
1 polymer ?
#
loop_
_entity_poly.entity_id
_entity_poly.type
_entity_poly.pdbx_seq_one_letter_code
_entity_poly.pdbx_strand_id
1 'polypeptide(L)'
;MSTQKLIIEEIISKINKKEKILDDSLKNDDFETFSKTLEERFELLKQLEPFKTETAVKNTIENILKRDSERSKSIKEKMKKIKGDQFNVQVSKKAMKKGYLKIEESMSRHKINKSG
;
A
#
# COMPACT_ATOMS: atom_id res chain seq x y z
N MET A 1 -38.00 9.32 14.70
CA MET A 1 -36.53 9.33 14.59
C MET A 1 -36.11 10.67 14.02
N SER A 2 -35.09 11.35 14.57
CA SER A 2 -34.66 12.66 14.06
C SER A 2 -33.91 12.49 12.73
N THR A 3 -34.16 13.40 11.77
CA THR A 3 -33.52 13.41 10.45
C THR A 3 -31.99 13.40 10.52
N GLN A 4 -31.42 14.05 11.54
CA GLN A 4 -29.97 14.08 11.79
C GLN A 4 -29.40 12.70 12.10
N LYS A 5 -30.11 11.87 12.87
CA LYS A 5 -29.64 10.53 13.21
C LYS A 5 -29.54 9.64 11.97
N LEU A 6 -30.51 9.74 11.05
CA LEU A 6 -30.50 9.00 9.78
C LEU A 6 -29.31 9.40 8.88
N ILE A 7 -29.01 10.71 8.81
CA ILE A 7 -27.86 11.22 8.04
C ILE A 7 -26.55 10.66 8.59
N ILE A 8 -26.37 10.70 9.92
CA ILE A 8 -25.16 10.18 10.57
C ILE A 8 -25.01 8.67 10.30
N GLU A 9 -26.09 7.89 10.46
CA GLU A 9 -26.09 6.46 10.21
C GLU A 9 -25.74 6.12 8.76
N GLU A 10 -26.24 6.89 7.79
CA GLU A 10 -25.92 6.71 6.38
C GLU A 10 -24.44 6.98 6.08
N ILE A 11 -23.89 8.09 6.61
CA ILE A 11 -22.48 8.44 6.41
C ILE A 11 -21.58 7.39 7.06
N ILE A 12 -21.89 6.96 8.30
CA ILE A 12 -21.14 5.89 8.99
C ILE A 12 -21.20 4.59 8.20
N SER A 13 -22.36 4.23 7.62
CA SER A 13 -22.48 3.04 6.77
C SER A 13 -21.58 3.12 5.54
N LYS A 14 -21.51 4.28 4.88
CA LYS A 14 -20.59 4.52 3.76
C LYS A 14 -19.13 4.40 4.19
N ILE A 15 -18.76 4.98 5.34
CA ILE A 15 -17.41 4.87 5.90
C ILE A 15 -17.06 3.40 6.19
N ASN A 16 -17.95 2.63 6.81
CA ASN A 16 -17.71 1.22 7.09
C ASN A 16 -17.46 0.38 5.83
N LYS A 17 -18.14 0.71 4.73
CA LYS A 17 -17.85 0.09 3.42
C LYS A 17 -16.45 0.44 2.92
N LYS A 18 -16.04 1.71 3.03
CA LYS A 18 -14.68 2.14 2.66
C LYS A 18 -13.62 1.47 3.53
N GLU A 19 -13.86 1.33 4.82
CA GLU A 19 -12.96 0.65 5.75
C GLU A 19 -12.74 -0.83 5.37
N LYS A 20 -13.79 -1.52 4.89
CA LYS A 20 -13.64 -2.89 4.37
C LYS A 20 -12.80 -2.92 3.10
N ILE A 21 -13.04 -1.99 2.18
CA ILE A 21 -12.25 -1.87 0.93
C ILE A 21 -10.78 -1.58 1.25
N LEU A 22 -10.48 -0.74 2.25
CA LEU A 22 -9.11 -0.48 2.69
C LEU A 22 -8.41 -1.74 3.20
N ASP A 23 -9.10 -2.57 3.98
CA ASP A 23 -8.52 -3.81 4.47
C ASP A 23 -8.30 -4.83 3.35
N ASP A 24 -9.29 -4.98 2.45
CA ASP A 24 -9.21 -5.90 1.32
C ASP A 24 -8.11 -5.49 0.34
N SER A 25 -8.02 -4.20 0.01
CA SER A 25 -6.96 -3.66 -0.88
C SER A 25 -5.57 -3.80 -0.27
N LEU A 26 -5.41 -3.54 1.04
CA LEU A 26 -4.13 -3.74 1.72
C LEU A 26 -3.74 -5.23 1.76
N LYS A 27 -4.70 -6.13 1.97
CA LYS A 27 -4.47 -7.59 1.94
C LYS A 27 -4.02 -8.06 0.56
N ASN A 28 -4.60 -7.51 -0.49
CA ASN A 28 -4.34 -7.87 -1.88
C ASN A 28 -3.18 -7.10 -2.53
N ASP A 29 -2.46 -6.27 -1.77
CA ASP A 29 -1.39 -5.40 -2.29
C ASP A 29 -1.85 -4.41 -3.38
N ASP A 30 -3.14 -4.08 -3.41
CA ASP A 30 -3.73 -3.11 -4.33
C ASP A 30 -3.63 -1.68 -3.75
N PHE A 31 -2.43 -1.11 -3.84
CA PHE A 31 -2.15 0.21 -3.28
C PHE A 31 -2.82 1.36 -4.04
N GLU A 32 -3.19 1.15 -5.30
CA GLU A 32 -3.90 2.15 -6.11
C GLU A 32 -5.33 2.33 -5.58
N THR A 33 -6.07 1.23 -5.43
CA THR A 33 -7.40 1.25 -4.81
C THR A 33 -7.33 1.74 -3.37
N PHE A 34 -6.31 1.32 -2.60
CA PHE A 34 -6.12 1.77 -1.23
C PHE A 34 -5.99 3.30 -1.14
N SER A 35 -5.14 3.91 -1.97
CA SER A 35 -4.91 5.36 -1.99
C SER A 35 -6.19 6.12 -2.34
N LYS A 36 -6.89 5.72 -3.40
CA LYS A 36 -8.15 6.35 -3.80
C LYS A 36 -9.24 6.22 -2.73
N THR A 37 -9.31 5.07 -2.07
CA THR A 37 -10.30 4.82 -1.01
C THR A 37 -10.05 5.70 0.22
N LEU A 38 -8.79 6.02 0.54
CA LEU A 38 -8.46 6.96 1.63
C LEU A 38 -8.99 8.37 1.35
N GLU A 39 -8.87 8.86 0.12
CA GLU A 39 -9.40 10.17 -0.29
C GLU A 39 -10.93 10.20 -0.17
N GLU A 40 -11.60 9.18 -0.70
CA GLU A 40 -13.06 9.05 -0.60
C GLU A 40 -13.54 8.96 0.85
N ARG A 41 -12.81 8.25 1.71
CA ARG A 41 -13.08 8.19 3.16
C ARG A 41 -12.92 9.56 3.81
N PHE A 42 -11.88 10.30 3.44
CA PHE A 42 -11.63 11.64 3.99
C PHE A 42 -12.79 12.60 3.71
N GLU A 43 -13.34 12.58 2.50
CA GLU A 43 -14.52 13.39 2.15
C GLU A 43 -15.76 13.00 2.97
N LEU A 44 -15.95 11.71 3.28
CA LEU A 44 -17.03 11.28 4.18
C LEU A 44 -16.82 11.73 5.63
N LEU A 45 -15.57 11.75 6.11
CA LEU A 45 -15.25 12.22 7.45
C LEU A 45 -15.51 13.73 7.60
N LYS A 46 -15.25 14.54 6.57
CA LYS A 46 -15.62 15.96 6.58
C LYS A 46 -17.12 16.17 6.78
N GLN A 47 -17.95 15.31 6.19
CA GLN A 47 -19.40 15.39 6.36
C GLN A 47 -19.86 15.08 7.79
N LEU A 48 -19.03 14.38 8.59
CA LEU A 48 -19.30 14.14 10.02
C LEU A 48 -18.84 15.27 10.94
N GLU A 49 -18.06 16.23 10.45
CA GLU A 49 -17.51 17.32 11.27
C GLU A 49 -18.58 18.13 12.03
N PRO A 50 -19.75 18.48 11.41
CA PRO A 50 -20.83 19.17 12.13
C PRO A 50 -21.40 18.35 13.31
N PHE A 51 -21.22 17.04 13.29
CA PHE A 51 -21.77 16.09 14.27
C PHE A 51 -20.70 15.58 15.26
N LYS A 52 -19.54 16.24 15.36
CA LYS A 52 -18.39 15.80 16.18
C LYS A 52 -18.70 15.56 17.67
N THR A 53 -19.74 16.18 18.20
CA THR A 53 -20.15 16.00 19.61
C THR A 53 -20.93 14.70 19.84
N GLU A 54 -21.51 14.13 18.78
CA GLU A 54 -22.28 12.89 18.83
C GLU A 54 -21.40 11.70 19.21
N THR A 55 -21.84 10.92 20.19
CA THR A 55 -21.10 9.75 20.70
C THR A 55 -20.86 8.72 19.59
N ALA A 56 -21.83 8.52 18.70
CA ALA A 56 -21.70 7.58 17.58
C ALA A 56 -20.55 7.97 16.62
N VAL A 57 -20.38 9.27 16.37
CA VAL A 57 -19.31 9.80 15.52
C VAL A 57 -17.96 9.62 16.21
N LYS A 58 -17.87 9.95 17.50
CA LYS A 58 -16.64 9.77 18.30
C LYS A 58 -16.17 8.31 18.27
N ASN A 59 -17.07 7.37 18.59
CA ASN A 59 -16.77 5.94 18.58
C ASN A 59 -16.29 5.46 17.20
N THR A 60 -16.89 5.99 16.14
CA THR A 60 -16.49 5.67 14.75
C THR A 60 -15.08 6.16 14.46
N ILE A 61 -14.75 7.40 14.83
CA ILE A 61 -13.42 7.98 14.63
C ILE A 61 -12.36 7.22 15.43
N GLU A 62 -12.62 6.89 16.68
CA GLU A 62 -11.70 6.11 17.52
C GLU A 62 -11.39 4.74 16.89
N ASN A 63 -12.41 4.06 16.38
CA ASN A 63 -12.24 2.79 15.67
C ASN A 63 -11.39 2.94 14.40
N ILE A 64 -11.61 4.00 13.62
CA ILE A 64 -10.81 4.29 12.42
C ILE A 64 -9.35 4.54 12.79
N LEU A 65 -9.09 5.35 13.82
CA LEU A 65 -7.71 5.64 14.27
C LEU A 65 -6.98 4.37 14.70
N LYS A 66 -7.66 3.48 15.42
CA LYS A 66 -7.09 2.19 15.81
C LYS A 66 -6.71 1.35 14.58
N ARG A 67 -7.63 1.22 13.63
CA ARG A 67 -7.40 0.45 12.39
C ARG A 67 -6.31 1.07 11.52
N ASP A 68 -6.25 2.39 11.41
CA ASP A 68 -5.21 3.08 10.66
C ASP A 68 -3.81 2.89 11.28
N SER A 69 -3.73 2.82 12.61
CA SER A 69 -2.48 2.46 13.31
C SER A 69 -2.02 1.03 12.94
N GLU A 70 -2.96 0.08 12.89
CA GLU A 70 -2.69 -1.30 12.48
C GLU A 70 -2.29 -1.39 11.00
N ARG A 71 -3.01 -0.71 10.10
CA ARG A 71 -2.68 -0.61 8.67
C ARG A 71 -1.30 -0.01 8.45
N SER A 72 -0.97 1.06 9.17
CA SER A 72 0.35 1.72 9.09
C SER A 72 1.50 0.78 9.43
N LYS A 73 1.34 -0.06 10.47
CA LYS A 73 2.31 -1.10 10.81
C LYS A 73 2.47 -2.12 9.67
N SER A 74 1.37 -2.63 9.14
CA SER A 74 1.38 -3.59 8.03
C SER A 74 2.03 -3.01 6.77
N ILE A 75 1.71 -1.76 6.42
CA ILE A 75 2.31 -1.06 5.28
C ILE A 75 3.83 -0.92 5.47
N LYS A 76 4.31 -0.54 6.67
CA LYS A 76 5.76 -0.43 6.95
C LYS A 76 6.47 -1.77 6.76
N GLU A 77 5.87 -2.88 7.19
CA GLU A 77 6.42 -4.21 6.99
C GLU A 77 6.46 -4.60 5.50
N LYS A 78 5.39 -4.33 4.75
CA LYS A 78 5.33 -4.55 3.30
C LYS A 78 6.38 -3.72 2.56
N MET A 79 6.54 -2.45 2.91
CA MET A 79 7.59 -1.58 2.34
C MET A 79 9.00 -2.11 2.62
N LYS A 80 9.25 -2.67 3.83
CA LYS A 80 10.54 -3.27 4.17
C LYS A 80 10.84 -4.48 3.28
N LYS A 81 9.85 -5.32 3.01
CA LYS A 81 9.98 -6.47 2.09
C LYS A 81 10.30 -6.00 0.67
N ILE A 82 9.53 -5.06 0.12
CA ILE A 82 9.73 -4.51 -1.23
C ILE A 82 11.15 -3.94 -1.40
N LYS A 83 11.66 -3.21 -0.41
CA LYS A 83 13.04 -2.69 -0.43
C LYS A 83 14.08 -3.81 -0.45
N GLY A 84 13.86 -4.88 0.30
CA GLY A 84 14.71 -6.07 0.28
C GLY A 84 14.72 -6.75 -1.09
N ASP A 85 13.55 -6.93 -1.68
CA ASP A 85 13.41 -7.54 -3.01
C ASP A 85 14.08 -6.69 -4.10
N GLN A 86 13.91 -5.36 -4.04
CA GLN A 86 14.57 -4.43 -4.95
C GLN A 86 16.09 -4.52 -4.86
N PHE A 87 16.64 -4.63 -3.64
CA PHE A 87 18.07 -4.83 -3.43
C PHE A 87 18.55 -6.17 -4.06
N ASN A 88 17.81 -7.25 -3.84
CA ASN A 88 18.14 -8.57 -4.39
C ASN A 88 18.11 -8.58 -5.93
N VAL A 89 17.14 -7.92 -6.54
CA VAL A 89 17.08 -7.76 -8.02
C VAL A 89 18.29 -6.99 -8.53
N GLN A 90 18.71 -5.92 -7.85
CA GLN A 90 19.91 -5.16 -8.26
C GLN A 90 21.20 -6.00 -8.15
N VAL A 91 21.35 -6.77 -7.08
CA VAL A 91 22.47 -7.72 -6.92
C VAL A 91 22.46 -8.75 -8.05
N SER A 92 21.29 -9.32 -8.36
CA SER A 92 21.12 -10.30 -9.43
C SER A 92 21.47 -9.72 -10.80
N LYS A 93 21.02 -8.50 -11.11
CA LYS A 93 21.39 -7.77 -12.33
C LYS A 93 22.91 -7.54 -12.43
N LYS A 94 23.56 -7.18 -11.32
CA LYS A 94 25.03 -7.00 -11.27
C LYS A 94 25.77 -8.31 -11.48
N ALA A 95 25.29 -9.42 -10.90
CA ALA A 95 25.86 -10.74 -11.08
C ALA A 95 25.73 -11.23 -12.53
N MET A 96 24.55 -11.06 -13.14
CA MET A 96 24.31 -11.37 -14.55
C MET A 96 25.26 -10.56 -15.46
N LYS A 97 25.36 -9.24 -15.28
CA LYS A 97 26.28 -8.40 -16.06
C LYS A 97 27.73 -8.89 -15.96
N LYS A 98 28.19 -9.25 -14.75
CA LYS A 98 29.54 -9.83 -14.57
C LYS A 98 29.70 -11.19 -15.25
N GLY A 99 28.68 -12.04 -15.21
CA GLY A 99 28.67 -13.33 -15.90
C GLY A 99 28.80 -13.15 -17.42
N TYR A 100 27.99 -12.29 -18.02
CA TYR A 100 28.07 -11.98 -19.45
C TYR A 100 29.43 -11.41 -19.86
N LEU A 101 29.98 -10.48 -19.08
CA LEU A 101 31.31 -9.90 -19.36
C LEU A 101 32.41 -10.97 -19.39
N LYS A 102 32.39 -11.92 -18.44
CA LYS A 102 33.35 -13.02 -18.41
C LYS A 102 33.23 -13.94 -19.62
N ILE A 103 32.02 -14.18 -20.11
CA ILE A 103 31.78 -15.00 -21.31
C ILE A 103 32.33 -14.30 -22.55
N GLU A 104 32.07 -12.99 -22.72
CA GLU A 104 32.61 -12.21 -23.83
C GLU A 104 34.14 -12.17 -23.84
N GLU A 105 34.76 -11.93 -22.68
CA GLU A 105 36.22 -11.97 -22.54
C GLU A 105 36.80 -13.35 -22.89
N SER A 106 36.13 -14.42 -22.46
CA SER A 106 36.53 -15.80 -22.76
C SER A 106 36.43 -16.09 -24.26
N MET A 107 35.35 -15.67 -24.92
CA MET A 107 35.16 -15.81 -26.36
C MET A 107 36.19 -14.99 -27.16
N SER A 108 36.49 -13.78 -26.71
CA SER A 108 37.51 -12.91 -27.32
C SER A 108 38.90 -13.55 -27.25
N ARG A 109 39.31 -14.07 -26.08
CA ARG A 109 40.57 -14.79 -25.91
C ARG A 109 40.63 -16.07 -26.76
N HIS A 110 39.53 -16.78 -26.92
CA HIS A 110 39.47 -17.99 -27.75
C HIS A 110 39.63 -17.70 -29.25
N LYS A 111 39.16 -16.54 -29.74
CA LYS A 111 39.39 -16.09 -31.13
C LYS A 111 40.86 -15.72 -31.38
N ILE A 112 41.53 -15.12 -30.40
CA ILE A 112 42.95 -14.75 -30.50
C ILE A 112 43.83 -15.99 -30.62
N ASN A 113 43.56 -17.05 -29.84
CA ASN A 113 44.37 -18.28 -29.87
C ASN A 113 44.21 -19.14 -31.15
N LYS A 114 43.22 -18.88 -32.02
CA LYS A 114 43.06 -19.59 -33.31
C LYS A 114 43.73 -18.87 -34.48
N SER A 115 44.27 -17.67 -34.26
CA SER A 115 44.88 -16.83 -35.31
C SER A 115 46.41 -16.77 -35.19
N GLY A 116 47.03 -17.66 -34.39
CA GLY A 116 48.47 -17.79 -34.20
C GLY A 116 49.00 -19.11 -34.74
#